data_AF-A0A1Y4LNM7-F1
#
_entry.id   AF-A0A1Y4LNM7-F1
#
_cell.length_a   1.000
_cell.length_b   1.000
_cell.length_c   1.000
_cell.angle_alpha   90.00
_cell.angle_beta   90.00
_cell.angle_gamma   90.00
#
_symmetry.space_group_name_H-M   'P 1'
#
loop_
_entity.id
_entity.type
_entity.pdbx_description
1 polymer ?
#
loop_
_entity_poly.entity_id
_entity_poly.type
_entity_poly.pdbx_seq_one_letter_code
_entity_poly.pdbx_strand_id
1 'polypeptide(L)'
;MKRKYELNNFEPYQFADIRDHLEAMALRGWRLERMERYFLVYRRGEPKPVRYALVFHPEMGYLEPAPTPEGEVYRDYCRQAGWEPVTFWSTVPQIEVYCNEEPHPIPLQTDRSIQWRVMGDWLERRYVPRLQTGAAACSLMFLLSAIFCALFLIAPEDWAFRILTLCLIALLIYLTAVPLIQLASANRWLSQVRRAEEGLGEGPDGRLSPLLRWTRKVSVVLSALVLLYYVWYTAAQGGGIPSLVRSVGQTAVLLLVWWGMGRAEDWLRRHGRSQAANWAGYGFVVVLAFFILQLRNSIF
;
A
#
# COMPACT_ATOMS: atom_id res chain seq x y z
N MET A 1 4.23 2.94 -27.02
CA MET A 1 3.04 2.33 -26.39
C MET A 1 2.48 3.26 -25.32
N LYS A 2 1.15 3.48 -25.27
CA LYS A 2 0.52 4.35 -24.26
C LYS A 2 0.36 3.59 -22.94
N ARG A 3 0.86 4.16 -21.83
CA ARG A 3 0.70 3.65 -20.46
C ARG A 3 -0.28 4.48 -19.67
N LYS A 4 -1.01 3.86 -18.75
CA LYS A 4 -1.86 4.51 -17.75
C LYS A 4 -1.38 4.12 -16.35
N TYR A 5 -1.31 5.10 -15.46
CA TYR A 5 -0.98 4.92 -14.05
C TYR A 5 -2.21 5.21 -13.20
N GLU A 6 -2.50 4.35 -12.24
CA GLU A 6 -3.61 4.49 -11.31
C GLU A 6 -3.11 4.21 -9.90
N LEU A 7 -3.57 4.98 -8.91
CA LEU A 7 -3.18 4.75 -7.51
C LEU A 7 -3.69 3.39 -7.03
N ASN A 8 -2.77 2.58 -6.50
CA ASN A 8 -3.10 1.30 -5.90
C ASN A 8 -3.67 1.51 -4.50
N ASN A 9 -4.98 1.38 -4.37
CA ASN A 9 -5.72 1.55 -3.12
C ASN A 9 -6.28 0.22 -2.59
N PHE A 10 -5.67 -0.91 -2.92
CA PHE A 10 -6.11 -2.24 -2.51
C PHE A 10 -5.20 -2.83 -1.44
N GLU A 11 -5.77 -3.68 -0.57
CA GLU A 11 -5.01 -4.54 0.36
C GLU A 11 -4.91 -5.96 -0.18
N PRO A 12 -3.89 -6.72 0.24
CA PRO A 12 -3.70 -8.11 -0.17
C PRO A 12 -4.94 -9.01 -0.07
N TYR A 13 -5.74 -8.85 0.99
CA TYR A 13 -6.93 -9.68 1.24
C TYR A 13 -8.19 -9.21 0.46
N GLN A 14 -8.09 -8.17 -0.37
CA GLN A 14 -9.20 -7.61 -1.19
C GLN A 14 -9.24 -8.20 -2.60
N PHE A 15 -9.01 -9.52 -2.69
CA PHE A 15 -8.78 -10.21 -3.95
C PHE A 15 -9.94 -10.12 -4.94
N ALA A 16 -11.18 -10.09 -4.46
CA ALA A 16 -12.35 -9.95 -5.31
C ALA A 16 -12.45 -8.54 -5.90
N ASP A 17 -12.25 -7.51 -5.07
CA ASP A 17 -12.28 -6.12 -5.55
C ASP A 17 -11.12 -5.82 -6.52
N ILE A 18 -9.94 -6.39 -6.29
CA ILE A 18 -8.81 -6.26 -7.23
C ILE A 18 -9.16 -6.94 -8.55
N ARG A 19 -9.60 -8.19 -8.52
CA ARG A 19 -9.98 -8.93 -9.74
C ARG A 19 -11.03 -8.15 -10.53
N ASP A 20 -12.16 -7.82 -9.90
CA ASP A 20 -13.29 -7.17 -10.57
C ASP A 20 -12.85 -5.83 -11.19
N HIS A 21 -11.97 -5.07 -10.51
CA HIS A 21 -11.40 -3.83 -11.04
C HIS A 21 -10.47 -4.06 -12.24
N LEU A 22 -9.60 -5.07 -12.19
CA LEU A 22 -8.70 -5.41 -13.30
C LEU A 22 -9.48 -5.89 -14.53
N GLU A 23 -10.52 -6.70 -14.34
CA GLU A 23 -11.40 -7.15 -15.43
C GLU A 23 -12.17 -5.97 -16.06
N ALA A 24 -12.69 -5.04 -15.24
CA ALA A 24 -13.34 -3.83 -15.72
C ALA A 24 -12.39 -2.92 -16.52
N MET A 25 -11.11 -2.85 -16.11
CA MET A 25 -10.09 -2.11 -16.84
C MET A 25 -9.72 -2.79 -18.17
N ALA A 26 -9.65 -4.12 -18.19
CA ALA A 26 -9.45 -4.90 -19.40
C ALA A 26 -10.55 -4.67 -20.44
N LEU A 27 -11.82 -4.62 -20.02
CA LEU A 27 -12.97 -4.29 -20.90
C LEU A 27 -12.86 -2.90 -21.52
N ARG A 28 -12.17 -1.96 -20.87
CA ARG A 28 -11.91 -0.60 -21.40
C ARG A 28 -10.67 -0.54 -22.30
N GLY A 29 -10.01 -1.67 -22.55
CA GLY A 29 -8.77 -1.77 -23.33
C GLY A 29 -7.52 -1.36 -22.55
N TRP A 30 -7.52 -1.51 -21.23
CA TRP A 30 -6.35 -1.32 -20.38
C TRP A 30 -5.92 -2.65 -19.77
N ARG A 31 -4.77 -3.17 -20.21
CA ARG A 31 -4.20 -4.42 -19.70
C ARG A 31 -3.23 -4.14 -18.58
N LEU A 32 -3.33 -4.87 -17.48
CA LEU A 32 -2.35 -4.79 -16.40
C LEU A 32 -0.95 -5.13 -16.96
N GLU A 33 0.02 -4.27 -16.69
CA GLU A 33 1.44 -4.48 -17.02
C GLU A 33 2.24 -4.71 -15.73
N ARG A 34 2.02 -3.89 -14.70
CA ARG A 34 2.65 -4.05 -13.38
C ARG A 34 1.70 -3.65 -12.27
N MET A 35 1.85 -4.32 -11.14
CA MET A 35 1.17 -3.98 -9.90
C MET A 35 2.24 -3.61 -8.87
N GLU A 36 2.47 -2.32 -8.72
CA GLU A 36 3.47 -1.75 -7.80
C GLU A 36 2.81 -1.42 -6.46
N ARG A 37 3.62 -1.11 -5.43
CA ARG A 37 3.12 -0.77 -4.09
C ARG A 37 2.10 0.37 -4.12
N TYR A 38 2.39 1.42 -4.88
CA TYR A 38 1.56 2.63 -4.95
C TYR A 38 0.78 2.77 -6.26
N PHE A 39 1.14 2.02 -7.30
CA PHE A 39 0.57 2.21 -8.64
C PHE A 39 0.18 0.90 -9.31
N LEU A 40 -0.99 0.90 -9.95
CA LEU A 40 -1.36 -0.04 -11.00
C LEU A 40 -0.92 0.58 -12.33
N VAL A 41 -0.05 -0.12 -13.03
CA VAL A 41 0.48 0.31 -14.33
C VAL A 41 -0.20 -0.53 -15.40
N TYR A 42 -0.89 0.13 -16.32
CA TYR A 42 -1.58 -0.49 -17.43
C TYR A 42 -0.95 -0.11 -18.76
N ARG A 43 -0.94 -1.05 -19.71
CA ARG A 43 -0.63 -0.81 -21.12
C ARG A 43 -1.92 -0.75 -21.93
N ARG A 44 -1.93 0.04 -23.01
CA ARG A 44 -3.04 0.03 -23.97
C ARG A 44 -3.08 -1.33 -24.66
N GLY A 45 -4.25 -1.95 -24.66
CA GLY A 45 -4.54 -3.18 -25.40
C GLY A 45 -5.92 -3.11 -26.04
N GLU A 46 -6.33 -4.21 -26.66
CA GLU A 46 -7.67 -4.32 -27.24
C GLU A 46 -8.74 -4.38 -26.13
N PRO A 47 -9.85 -3.62 -26.26
CA PRO A 47 -11.00 -3.76 -25.38
C PRO A 47 -11.65 -5.13 -25.59
N LYS A 48 -11.29 -6.10 -24.75
CA LYS A 48 -11.92 -7.42 -24.71
C LYS A 48 -11.90 -8.00 -23.29
N PRO A 49 -12.85 -8.90 -22.95
CA PRO A 49 -12.90 -9.57 -21.66
C PRO A 49 -11.60 -10.32 -21.39
N VAL A 50 -11.08 -10.19 -20.17
CA VAL A 50 -9.95 -10.96 -19.65
C VAL A 50 -10.26 -11.29 -18.21
N ARG A 51 -10.00 -12.53 -17.82
CA ARG A 51 -10.10 -13.00 -16.45
C ARG A 51 -8.79 -12.81 -15.73
N TYR A 52 -8.88 -12.38 -14.48
CA TYR A 52 -7.72 -12.25 -13.60
C TYR A 52 -7.84 -13.22 -12.43
N ALA A 53 -6.70 -13.81 -12.05
CA ALA A 53 -6.57 -14.66 -10.87
C ALA A 53 -5.41 -14.18 -10.00
N LEU A 54 -5.58 -14.24 -8.69
CA LEU A 54 -4.58 -13.85 -7.71
C LEU A 54 -4.17 -15.09 -6.92
N VAL A 55 -2.90 -15.47 -7.04
CA VAL A 55 -2.32 -16.61 -6.33
C VAL A 55 -1.50 -16.08 -5.16
N PHE A 56 -1.70 -16.68 -3.98
CA PHE A 56 -1.13 -16.22 -2.73
C PHE A 56 0.03 -17.11 -2.31
N HIS A 57 1.16 -16.48 -2.02
CA HIS A 57 2.40 -17.10 -1.55
C HIS A 57 2.72 -16.58 -0.15
N PRO A 58 2.01 -17.05 0.90
CA PRO A 58 2.21 -16.60 2.28
C PRO A 58 3.57 -16.97 2.86
N GLU A 59 4.25 -17.98 2.31
CA GLU A 59 5.59 -18.42 2.66
C GLU A 59 6.63 -17.32 2.43
N MET A 60 6.42 -16.49 1.41
CA MET A 60 7.37 -15.47 0.97
C MET A 60 7.54 -14.33 2.00
N GLY A 61 8.79 -13.98 2.27
CA GLY A 61 9.19 -12.87 3.14
C GLY A 61 9.16 -11.50 2.44
N TYR A 62 9.39 -10.43 3.22
CA TYR A 62 9.24 -9.03 2.77
C TYR A 62 10.22 -8.65 1.64
N LEU A 63 11.51 -8.98 1.78
CA LEU A 63 12.54 -8.77 0.75
C LEU A 63 12.98 -10.08 0.10
N GLU A 64 12.12 -11.11 0.16
CA GLU A 64 12.36 -12.34 -0.58
C GLU A 64 12.36 -12.03 -2.08
N PRO A 65 13.42 -12.39 -2.81
CA PRO A 65 13.44 -12.18 -4.25
C PRO A 65 12.40 -13.08 -4.92
N ALA A 66 11.74 -12.56 -5.95
CA ALA A 66 10.88 -13.36 -6.83
C ALA A 66 11.15 -12.98 -8.29
N PRO A 67 11.18 -13.97 -9.20
CA PRO A 67 10.66 -15.34 -9.04
C PRO A 67 11.60 -16.35 -8.33
N THR A 68 11.01 -17.39 -7.72
CA THR A 68 11.73 -18.54 -7.15
C THR A 68 11.72 -19.73 -8.15
N PRO A 69 12.71 -20.64 -8.12
CA PRO A 69 12.74 -21.82 -9.02
C PRO A 69 11.47 -22.68 -8.92
N GLU A 70 10.98 -22.92 -7.71
CA GLU A 70 9.73 -23.67 -7.46
C GLU A 70 8.51 -22.93 -8.02
N GLY A 71 8.49 -21.60 -7.90
CA GLY A 71 7.47 -20.75 -8.52
C GLY A 71 7.49 -20.81 -10.05
N GLU A 72 8.64 -21.03 -10.67
CA GLU A 72 8.72 -21.17 -12.13
C GLU A 72 8.00 -22.42 -12.64
N VAL A 73 8.16 -23.54 -11.93
CA VAL A 73 7.46 -24.78 -12.24
C VAL A 73 5.94 -24.59 -12.11
N TYR A 74 5.48 -23.89 -11.06
CA TYR A 74 4.06 -23.58 -10.90
C TYR A 74 3.51 -22.70 -12.04
N ARG A 75 4.26 -21.67 -12.46
CA ARG A 75 3.89 -20.84 -13.62
C ARG A 75 3.80 -21.66 -14.91
N ASP A 76 4.67 -22.63 -15.12
CA ASP A 76 4.65 -23.49 -16.32
C ASP A 76 3.36 -24.33 -16.36
N TYR A 77 2.92 -24.86 -15.22
CA TYR A 77 1.59 -25.51 -15.14
C TYR A 77 0.45 -24.53 -15.40
N CYS A 78 0.54 -23.31 -14.87
CA CYS A 78 -0.49 -22.28 -15.10
C CYS A 78 -0.59 -21.92 -16.59
N ARG A 79 0.54 -21.75 -17.29
CA ARG A 79 0.56 -21.47 -18.74
C ARG A 79 -0.06 -22.60 -19.55
N GLN A 80 0.21 -23.85 -19.18
CA GLN A 80 -0.44 -25.01 -19.82
C GLN A 80 -1.97 -25.00 -19.65
N ALA A 81 -2.47 -24.44 -18.56
CA ALA A 81 -3.90 -24.20 -18.31
C ALA A 81 -4.43 -22.88 -18.91
N GLY A 82 -3.65 -22.20 -19.77
CA GLY A 82 -4.03 -20.95 -20.43
C GLY A 82 -3.89 -19.69 -19.56
N TRP A 83 -3.33 -19.81 -18.35
CA TRP A 83 -3.11 -18.69 -17.44
C TRP A 83 -1.71 -18.12 -17.58
N GLU A 84 -1.61 -16.91 -18.12
CA GLU A 84 -0.35 -16.20 -18.31
C GLU A 84 0.00 -15.36 -17.06
N PRO A 85 1.22 -15.50 -16.50
CA PRO A 85 1.67 -14.67 -15.39
C PRO A 85 1.90 -13.22 -15.85
N VAL A 86 1.41 -12.26 -15.06
CA VAL A 86 1.49 -10.83 -15.39
C VAL A 86 2.54 -10.12 -14.54
N THR A 87 2.40 -10.21 -13.22
CA THR A 87 3.25 -9.47 -12.27
C THR A 87 3.14 -10.07 -10.88
N PHE A 88 4.19 -9.87 -10.08
CA PHE A 88 4.13 -10.01 -8.63
C PHE A 88 3.62 -8.71 -8.00
N TRP A 89 2.93 -8.85 -6.87
CA TRP A 89 2.39 -7.75 -6.06
C TRP A 89 2.46 -8.07 -4.56
N SER A 90 2.34 -7.02 -3.73
CA SER A 90 2.38 -7.01 -2.28
C SER A 90 3.71 -7.49 -1.69
N THR A 91 4.12 -6.87 -0.59
CA THR A 91 5.38 -7.21 0.08
C THR A 91 5.23 -8.42 0.99
N VAL A 92 4.11 -8.51 1.74
CA VAL A 92 3.73 -9.67 2.56
C VAL A 92 2.19 -9.73 2.59
N PRO A 93 1.54 -10.80 2.09
CA PRO A 93 2.14 -11.94 1.41
C PRO A 93 2.55 -11.54 -0.01
N GLN A 94 3.38 -12.34 -0.66
CA GLN A 94 3.57 -12.18 -2.10
C GLN A 94 2.32 -12.68 -2.81
N ILE A 95 1.88 -11.93 -3.81
CA ILE A 95 0.73 -12.25 -4.65
C ILE A 95 1.22 -12.28 -6.08
N GLU A 96 0.94 -13.36 -6.80
CA GLU A 96 1.18 -13.43 -8.23
C GLU A 96 -0.15 -13.27 -8.97
N VAL A 97 -0.16 -12.36 -9.95
CA VAL A 97 -1.35 -12.04 -10.73
C VAL A 97 -1.25 -12.71 -12.09
N TYR A 98 -2.26 -13.50 -12.43
CA TYR A 98 -2.38 -14.21 -13.70
C TYR A 98 -3.55 -13.66 -14.51
N CYS A 99 -3.46 -13.77 -15.83
CA CYS A 99 -4.56 -13.45 -16.74
C CYS A 99 -4.86 -14.58 -17.71
N ASN A 100 -6.13 -14.72 -18.09
CA ASN A 100 -6.58 -15.64 -19.12
C ASN A 100 -7.62 -14.93 -20.01
N GLU A 101 -7.52 -15.10 -21.32
CA GLU A 101 -8.39 -14.45 -22.30
C GLU A 101 -9.62 -15.29 -22.66
N GLU A 102 -9.67 -16.55 -22.24
CA GLU A 102 -10.85 -17.39 -22.39
C GLU A 102 -12.02 -16.83 -21.55
N PRO A 103 -13.27 -16.87 -22.06
CA PRO A 103 -14.43 -16.35 -21.32
C PRO A 103 -14.73 -17.08 -20.01
N HIS A 104 -14.48 -18.40 -20.00
CA HIS A 104 -14.77 -19.33 -18.90
C HIS A 104 -13.58 -20.25 -18.63
N PRO A 105 -12.43 -19.69 -18.21
CA PRO A 105 -11.24 -20.48 -17.97
C PRO A 105 -11.46 -21.38 -16.76
N ILE A 106 -10.78 -22.53 -16.74
CA ILE A 106 -10.74 -23.39 -15.56
C ILE A 106 -10.11 -22.58 -14.41
N PRO A 107 -10.79 -22.42 -13.25
CA PRO A 107 -10.26 -21.63 -12.15
C PRO A 107 -8.94 -22.21 -11.63
N LEU A 108 -7.90 -21.37 -11.47
CA LEU A 108 -6.63 -21.78 -10.86
C LEU A 108 -6.78 -22.29 -9.42
N GLN A 109 -7.75 -21.73 -8.69
CA GLN A 109 -8.11 -22.16 -7.33
C GLN A 109 -9.52 -22.74 -7.39
N THR A 110 -9.59 -24.08 -7.40
CA THR A 110 -10.84 -24.84 -7.43
C THR A 110 -11.51 -24.90 -6.05
N ASP A 111 -10.71 -24.96 -4.98
CA ASP A 111 -11.20 -24.98 -3.60
C ASP A 111 -10.96 -23.64 -2.89
N ARG A 112 -12.05 -22.90 -2.69
CA ARG A 112 -12.04 -21.62 -1.96
C ARG A 112 -11.74 -21.79 -0.46
N SER A 113 -12.05 -22.94 0.13
CA SER A 113 -11.82 -23.18 1.56
C SER A 113 -10.32 -23.20 1.88
N ILE A 114 -9.51 -23.80 1.00
CA ILE A 114 -8.05 -23.79 1.10
C ILE A 114 -7.53 -22.35 1.00
N GLN A 115 -8.04 -21.56 0.05
CA GLN A 115 -7.66 -20.16 -0.11
C GLN A 115 -7.95 -19.35 1.17
N TRP A 116 -9.14 -19.52 1.76
CA TRP A 116 -9.52 -18.84 2.99
C TRP A 116 -8.65 -19.22 4.17
N ARG A 117 -8.38 -20.52 4.35
CA ARG A 117 -7.53 -21.01 5.45
C ARG A 117 -6.10 -20.48 5.33
N VAL A 118 -5.49 -20.59 4.15
CA VAL A 118 -4.13 -20.12 3.89
C VAL A 118 -4.02 -18.60 4.11
N MET A 119 -4.98 -17.84 3.61
CA MET A 119 -5.04 -16.39 3.82
C MET A 119 -5.33 -16.03 5.28
N GLY A 120 -6.18 -16.78 5.97
CA GLY A 120 -6.52 -16.57 7.38
C GLY A 120 -5.36 -16.82 8.31
N ASP A 121 -4.65 -17.94 8.13
CA ASP A 121 -3.41 -18.22 8.85
C ASP A 121 -2.37 -17.11 8.65
N TRP A 122 -2.21 -16.63 7.41
CA TRP A 122 -1.32 -15.52 7.12
C TRP A 122 -1.78 -14.21 7.80
N LEU A 123 -3.08 -13.90 7.72
CA LEU A 123 -3.64 -12.67 8.26
C LEU A 123 -3.50 -12.65 9.79
N GLU A 124 -3.81 -13.76 10.45
CA GLU A 124 -3.71 -13.92 11.90
C GLU A 124 -2.27 -13.88 12.40
N ARG A 125 -1.34 -14.60 11.73
CA ARG A 125 0.03 -14.76 12.23
C ARG A 125 0.98 -13.64 11.82
N ARG A 126 0.76 -13.01 10.67
CA ARG A 126 1.71 -12.03 10.09
C ARG A 126 1.12 -10.64 9.92
N TYR A 127 -0.13 -10.51 9.49
CA TYR A 127 -0.73 -9.20 9.19
C TYR A 127 -1.26 -8.48 10.43
N VAL A 128 -2.12 -9.14 11.20
CA VAL A 128 -2.76 -8.59 12.40
C VAL A 128 -1.72 -8.12 13.44
N PRO A 129 -0.68 -8.89 13.79
CA PRO A 129 0.33 -8.43 14.75
C PRO A 129 1.08 -7.20 14.27
N ARG A 130 1.41 -7.12 12.97
CA ARG A 130 2.05 -5.92 12.39
C ARG A 130 1.13 -4.71 12.39
N LEU A 131 -0.16 -4.94 12.16
CA LEU A 131 -1.14 -3.87 12.20
C LEU A 131 -1.39 -3.38 13.62
N GLN A 132 -1.37 -4.29 14.61
CA GLN A 132 -1.43 -3.95 16.04
C GLN A 132 -0.21 -3.13 16.48
N THR A 133 1.01 -3.53 16.10
CA THR A 133 2.21 -2.74 16.42
C THR A 133 2.20 -1.38 15.73
N GLY A 134 1.76 -1.33 14.47
CA GLY A 134 1.55 -0.06 13.74
C GLY A 134 0.50 0.84 14.40
N ALA A 135 -0.64 0.27 14.81
CA ALA A 135 -1.71 0.99 15.51
C ALA A 135 -1.23 1.52 16.87
N ALA A 136 -0.49 0.71 17.63
CA ALA A 136 0.10 1.10 18.91
C ALA A 136 1.12 2.24 18.74
N ALA A 137 2.01 2.14 17.74
CA ALA A 137 2.97 3.19 17.42
C ALA A 137 2.29 4.49 17.00
N CYS A 138 1.27 4.43 16.14
CA CYS A 138 0.49 5.60 15.74
C CYS A 138 -0.24 6.22 16.94
N SER A 139 -0.81 5.38 17.82
CA SER A 139 -1.52 5.84 19.02
C SER A 139 -0.56 6.50 20.02
N LEU A 140 0.64 5.94 20.21
CA LEU A 140 1.69 6.54 21.03
C LEU A 140 2.14 7.89 20.45
N MET A 141 2.39 7.95 19.13
CA MET A 141 2.74 9.20 18.46
C MET A 141 1.65 10.25 18.62
N PHE A 142 0.38 9.85 18.53
CA PHE A 142 -0.76 10.73 18.79
C PHE A 142 -0.76 11.25 20.23
N LEU A 143 -0.56 10.39 21.24
CA LEU A 143 -0.50 10.81 22.64
C LEU A 143 0.65 11.81 22.89
N LEU A 144 1.85 11.50 22.40
CA LEU A 144 3.01 12.39 22.53
C LEU A 144 2.77 13.74 21.84
N SER A 145 2.18 13.70 20.64
CA SER A 145 1.86 14.92 19.88
C SER A 145 0.72 15.71 20.52
N ALA A 146 -0.27 15.05 21.12
CA ALA A 146 -1.38 15.70 21.82
C ALA A 146 -0.90 16.41 23.09
N ILE A 147 0.02 15.80 23.85
CA ILE A 147 0.69 16.44 25.00
C ILE A 147 1.46 17.67 24.51
N PHE A 148 2.24 17.53 23.44
CA PHE A 148 2.98 18.65 22.85
C PHE A 148 2.01 19.76 22.39
N CYS A 149 0.97 19.44 21.63
CA CYS A 149 -0.02 20.41 21.18
C CYS A 149 -0.79 21.08 22.33
N ALA A 150 -1.06 20.37 23.43
CA ALA A 150 -1.69 20.96 24.62
C ALA A 150 -0.79 22.01 25.28
N LEU A 151 0.53 21.77 25.34
CA LEU A 151 1.51 22.76 25.81
C LEU A 151 1.59 23.98 24.87
N PHE A 152 1.49 23.76 23.56
CA PHE A 152 1.55 24.81 22.54
C PHE A 152 0.22 25.52 22.26
N LEU A 153 -0.93 25.01 22.69
CA LEU A 153 -2.19 25.77 22.62
C LEU A 153 -2.26 26.85 23.72
N ILE A 154 -1.40 26.73 24.74
CA ILE A 154 -1.31 27.66 25.87
C ILE A 154 -0.30 28.80 25.60
N ALA A 155 0.69 28.61 24.69
CA ALA A 155 1.88 29.47 24.61
C ALA A 155 1.92 30.59 23.51
N PRO A 156 1.39 30.44 22.28
CA PRO A 156 1.50 31.45 21.22
C PRO A 156 0.18 32.17 20.88
N GLU A 157 0.27 33.48 20.57
CA GLU A 157 -0.84 34.33 20.14
C GLU A 157 -1.15 34.23 18.61
N ASP A 158 -0.28 33.58 17.82
CA ASP A 158 -0.46 33.48 16.36
C ASP A 158 -1.58 32.49 15.98
N TRP A 159 -2.65 33.01 15.38
CA TRP A 159 -3.81 32.25 14.91
C TRP A 159 -3.47 31.28 13.77
N ALA A 160 -2.50 31.60 12.92
CA ALA A 160 -2.12 30.74 11.79
C ALA A 160 -1.40 29.47 12.29
N PHE A 161 -0.59 29.61 13.34
CA PHE A 161 0.03 28.47 14.00
C PHE A 161 -0.98 27.58 14.74
N ARG A 162 -2.02 28.18 15.35
CA ARG A 162 -3.13 27.42 15.98
C ARG A 162 -3.88 26.59 14.94
N ILE A 163 -4.17 27.14 13.77
CA ILE A 163 -4.78 26.40 12.65
C ILE A 163 -3.87 25.25 12.20
N LEU A 164 -2.55 25.50 12.05
CA LEU A 164 -1.59 24.44 11.72
C LEU A 164 -1.66 23.28 12.72
N THR A 165 -1.67 23.63 14.01
CA THR A 165 -1.72 22.68 15.12
C THR A 165 -3.00 21.85 15.06
N LEU A 166 -4.16 22.47 14.84
CA LEU A 166 -5.44 21.75 14.67
C LEU A 166 -5.44 20.83 13.45
N CYS A 167 -4.88 21.28 12.32
CA CYS A 167 -4.73 20.46 11.13
C CYS A 167 -3.84 19.23 11.38
N LEU A 168 -2.75 19.39 12.12
CA LEU A 168 -1.86 18.29 12.50
C LEU A 168 -2.55 17.31 13.47
N ILE A 169 -3.30 17.81 14.46
CA ILE A 169 -4.11 16.96 15.34
C ILE A 169 -5.13 16.16 14.54
N ALA A 170 -5.86 16.80 13.62
CA ALA A 170 -6.83 16.12 12.75
C ALA A 170 -6.17 15.04 11.89
N LEU A 171 -4.99 15.33 11.33
CA LEU A 171 -4.20 14.34 10.58
C LEU A 171 -3.77 13.17 11.48
N LEU A 172 -3.34 13.43 12.71
CA LEU A 172 -2.92 12.38 13.62
C LEU A 172 -4.08 11.51 14.10
N ILE A 173 -5.24 12.09 14.43
CA ILE A 173 -6.48 11.34 14.70
C ILE A 173 -6.83 10.44 13.51
N TYR A 174 -6.68 10.97 12.30
CA TYR A 174 -6.91 10.20 11.10
C TYR A 174 -5.91 9.05 10.96
N LEU A 175 -4.61 9.31 11.15
CA LEU A 175 -3.55 8.30 11.08
C LEU A 175 -3.68 7.21 12.16
N THR A 176 -4.31 7.49 13.31
CA THR A 176 -4.65 6.47 14.31
C THR A 176 -5.92 5.71 13.99
N ALA A 177 -6.94 6.37 13.43
CA ALA A 177 -8.20 5.73 13.06
C ALA A 177 -8.01 4.70 11.93
N VAL A 178 -7.18 4.98 10.93
CA VAL A 178 -6.95 4.08 9.78
C VAL A 178 -6.52 2.66 10.20
N PRO A 179 -5.42 2.45 10.96
CA PRO A 179 -4.98 1.11 11.32
C PRO A 179 -5.99 0.41 12.23
N LEU A 180 -6.75 1.14 13.07
CA LEU A 180 -7.85 0.56 13.87
C LEU A 180 -8.99 0.05 12.99
N ILE A 181 -9.39 0.81 11.96
CA ILE A 181 -10.42 0.39 11.00
C ILE A 181 -9.94 -0.81 10.18
N GLN A 182 -8.67 -0.81 9.76
CA GLN A 182 -8.06 -1.96 9.09
C GLN A 182 -8.05 -3.19 10.00
N LEU A 183 -7.77 -3.02 11.29
CA LEU A 183 -7.74 -4.11 12.28
C LEU A 183 -9.14 -4.69 12.47
N ALA A 184 -10.15 -3.83 12.61
CA ALA A 184 -11.55 -4.24 12.66
C ALA A 184 -11.96 -5.00 11.39
N SER A 185 -11.53 -4.53 10.21
CA SER A 185 -11.79 -5.20 8.94
C SER A 185 -11.10 -6.57 8.84
N ALA A 186 -9.84 -6.68 9.29
CA ALA A 186 -9.08 -7.92 9.28
C ALA A 186 -9.67 -8.95 10.26
N ASN A 187 -10.05 -8.51 11.46
CA ASN A 187 -10.71 -9.36 12.44
C ASN A 187 -12.08 -9.83 11.97
N ARG A 188 -12.85 -8.97 11.30
CA ARG A 188 -14.10 -9.37 10.65
C ARG A 188 -13.86 -10.44 9.60
N TRP A 189 -12.83 -10.27 8.76
CA TRP A 189 -12.47 -11.26 7.75
C TRP A 189 -12.08 -12.61 8.39
N LEU A 190 -11.28 -12.61 9.46
CA LEU A 190 -10.94 -13.83 10.22
C LEU A 190 -12.17 -14.49 10.83
N SER A 191 -13.13 -13.72 11.34
CA SER A 191 -14.37 -14.27 11.89
C SER A 191 -15.22 -14.96 10.82
N GLN A 192 -15.19 -14.48 9.57
CA GLN A 192 -15.88 -15.12 8.45
C GLN A 192 -15.23 -16.45 8.06
N VAL A 193 -13.90 -16.53 8.08
CA VAL A 193 -13.20 -17.80 7.84
C VAL A 193 -13.57 -18.84 8.89
N ARG A 194 -13.49 -18.49 10.19
CA ARG A 194 -13.84 -19.42 11.28
C ARG A 194 -15.27 -19.93 11.16
N ARG A 195 -16.24 -19.04 10.87
CA ARG A 195 -17.64 -19.43 10.65
C ARG A 195 -17.82 -20.36 9.46
N ALA A 196 -17.08 -20.15 8.37
CA ALA A 196 -17.12 -21.02 7.21
C ALA A 196 -16.51 -22.40 7.50
N GLU A 197 -15.42 -22.46 8.28
CA GLU A 197 -14.82 -23.72 8.73
C GLU A 197 -15.74 -24.51 9.67
N GLU A 198 -16.52 -23.82 10.50
CA GLU A 198 -17.54 -24.41 11.38
C GLU A 198 -18.82 -24.83 10.63
N GLY A 199 -18.93 -24.54 9.33
CA GLY A 199 -20.12 -24.81 8.52
C GLY A 199 -21.31 -23.88 8.83
N LEU A 200 -21.07 -22.77 9.54
CA LEU A 200 -22.08 -21.86 10.07
C LEU A 200 -22.34 -20.62 9.18
N GLY A 201 -21.70 -20.51 8.01
CA GLY A 201 -21.93 -19.40 7.10
C GLY A 201 -21.09 -19.42 5.84
N GLU A 202 -21.33 -18.44 4.97
CA GLU A 202 -20.52 -18.22 3.77
C GLU A 202 -19.14 -17.64 4.14
N GLY A 203 -18.09 -18.11 3.48
CA GLY A 203 -16.73 -17.60 3.68
C GLY A 203 -16.57 -16.16 3.18
N PRO A 204 -15.41 -15.54 3.43
CA PRO A 204 -15.21 -14.13 3.13
C PRO A 204 -15.25 -13.84 1.63
N ASP A 205 -16.03 -12.82 1.25
CA ASP A 205 -16.19 -12.37 -0.14
C ASP A 205 -14.92 -11.73 -0.75
N GLY A 206 -13.94 -11.38 0.09
CA GLY A 206 -12.73 -10.67 -0.34
C GLY A 206 -12.98 -9.23 -0.80
N ARG A 207 -14.06 -8.59 -0.30
CA ARG A 207 -14.45 -7.22 -0.64
C ARG A 207 -14.08 -6.21 0.44
N LEU A 208 -13.74 -5.00 0.01
CA LEU A 208 -13.42 -3.86 0.87
C LEU A 208 -14.70 -3.34 1.54
N SER A 209 -14.64 -3.08 2.85
CA SER A 209 -15.74 -2.40 3.53
C SER A 209 -15.94 -0.98 2.96
N PRO A 210 -17.19 -0.51 2.77
CA PRO A 210 -17.44 0.85 2.30
C PRO A 210 -16.75 1.91 3.16
N LEU A 211 -16.68 1.69 4.47
CA LEU A 211 -15.98 2.55 5.42
C LEU A 211 -14.49 2.72 5.07
N LEU A 212 -13.77 1.62 4.84
CA LEU A 212 -12.35 1.67 4.51
C LEU A 212 -12.07 2.29 3.13
N ARG A 213 -13.04 2.19 2.21
CA ARG A 213 -12.98 2.88 0.91
C ARG A 213 -13.08 4.39 1.07
N TRP A 214 -14.00 4.85 1.91
CA TRP A 214 -14.20 6.27 2.19
C TRP A 214 -13.02 6.85 2.96
N THR A 215 -12.53 6.17 3.99
CA THR A 215 -11.38 6.65 4.77
C THR A 215 -10.18 6.86 3.87
N ARG A 216 -9.86 5.90 2.98
CA ARG A 216 -8.75 6.06 2.01
C ARG A 216 -8.86 7.30 1.13
N LYS A 217 -10.05 7.59 0.59
CA LYS A 217 -10.25 8.82 -0.20
C LYS A 217 -10.04 10.07 0.64
N VAL A 218 -10.55 10.06 1.87
CA VAL A 218 -10.37 11.15 2.83
C VAL A 218 -8.89 11.32 3.21
N SER A 219 -8.08 10.25 3.36
CA SER A 219 -6.63 10.42 3.59
C SER A 219 -5.98 11.26 2.53
N VAL A 220 -6.19 10.92 1.26
CA VAL A 220 -5.47 11.55 0.16
C VAL A 220 -5.77 13.04 0.13
N VAL A 221 -7.05 13.39 0.32
CA VAL A 221 -7.49 14.79 0.38
C VAL A 221 -6.95 15.49 1.62
N LEU A 222 -7.09 14.90 2.81
CA LEU A 222 -6.64 15.51 4.06
C LEU A 222 -5.12 15.72 4.08
N SER A 223 -4.35 14.72 3.66
CA SER A 223 -2.89 14.82 3.56
C SER A 223 -2.47 15.88 2.54
N ALA A 224 -3.16 15.99 1.41
CA ALA A 224 -2.89 17.05 0.43
C ALA A 224 -3.18 18.45 1.01
N LEU A 225 -4.30 18.61 1.72
CA LEU A 225 -4.66 19.89 2.35
C LEU A 225 -3.65 20.30 3.43
N VAL A 226 -3.24 19.36 4.29
CA VAL A 226 -2.23 19.63 5.33
C VAL A 226 -0.89 19.99 4.71
N LEU A 227 -0.49 19.30 3.64
CA LEU A 227 0.76 19.59 2.94
C LEU A 227 0.74 20.99 2.29
N LEU A 228 -0.35 21.34 1.61
CA LEU A 228 -0.53 22.66 1.02
C LEU A 228 -0.51 23.77 2.08
N TYR A 229 -1.20 23.55 3.20
CA TYR A 229 -1.22 24.49 4.31
C TYR A 229 0.16 24.64 4.96
N TYR A 230 0.91 23.55 5.13
CA TYR A 230 2.28 23.59 5.63
C TYR A 230 3.22 24.40 4.71
N VAL A 231 3.14 24.19 3.40
CA VAL A 231 3.91 24.97 2.41
C VAL A 231 3.54 26.45 2.47
N TRP A 232 2.24 26.76 2.56
CA TRP A 232 1.78 28.14 2.70
C TRP A 232 2.26 28.79 4.00
N TYR A 233 2.12 28.11 5.14
CA TYR A 233 2.51 28.64 6.45
C TYR A 233 4.01 28.96 6.51
N THR A 234 4.85 28.05 6.05
CA THR A 234 6.32 28.25 6.01
C THR A 234 6.71 29.35 5.02
N ALA A 235 6.01 29.48 3.89
CA ALA A 235 6.23 30.56 2.94
C ALA A 235 5.84 31.93 3.53
N ALA A 236 4.67 32.01 4.18
CA ALA A 236 4.14 33.25 4.79
C ALA A 236 5.07 33.79 5.89
N GLN A 237 5.65 32.90 6.70
CA GLN A 237 6.61 33.29 7.75
C GLN A 237 7.98 33.71 7.21
N GLY A 238 8.37 33.24 6.02
CA GLY A 238 9.70 33.47 5.45
C GLY A 238 9.83 34.68 4.52
N GLY A 239 8.82 35.56 4.45
CA GLY A 239 8.96 36.88 3.81
C GLY A 239 8.78 36.93 2.29
N GLY A 240 8.09 35.96 1.66
CA GLY A 240 7.60 36.08 0.27
C GLY A 240 8.00 34.96 -0.69
N ILE A 241 8.35 35.30 -1.94
CA ILE A 241 8.64 34.32 -3.00
C ILE A 241 9.86 33.43 -2.67
N PRO A 242 10.99 33.94 -2.10
CA PRO A 242 12.14 33.09 -1.80
C PRO A 242 11.86 32.00 -0.76
N SER A 243 11.04 32.28 0.26
CA SER A 243 10.66 31.27 1.25
C SER A 243 9.71 30.24 0.67
N LEU A 244 8.80 30.64 -0.23
CA LEU A 244 7.95 29.69 -0.95
C LEU A 244 8.79 28.70 -1.77
N VAL A 245 9.80 29.20 -2.51
CA VAL A 245 10.71 28.36 -3.29
C VAL A 245 11.47 27.38 -2.38
N ARG A 246 11.96 27.85 -1.23
CA ARG A 246 12.62 27.00 -0.23
C ARG A 246 11.70 25.91 0.30
N SER A 247 10.49 26.26 0.74
CA SER A 247 9.51 25.30 1.28
C SER A 247 9.12 24.25 0.26
N VAL A 248 8.82 24.67 -0.98
CA VAL A 248 8.51 23.74 -2.08
C VAL A 248 9.70 22.83 -2.37
N GLY A 249 10.93 23.36 -2.38
CA GLY A 249 12.15 22.58 -2.56
C GLY A 249 12.34 21.52 -1.46
N GLN A 250 12.19 21.91 -0.19
CA GLN A 250 12.30 21.00 0.95
C GLN A 250 11.24 19.89 0.92
N THR A 251 10.00 20.23 0.56
CA THR A 251 8.91 19.25 0.38
C THR A 251 9.19 18.32 -0.80
N ALA A 252 9.69 18.83 -1.92
CA ALA A 252 10.03 18.02 -3.09
C ALA A 252 11.13 16.98 -2.77
N VAL A 253 12.18 17.38 -2.03
CA VAL A 253 13.24 16.47 -1.58
C VAL A 253 12.67 15.34 -0.71
N LEU A 254 11.77 15.66 0.23
CA LEU A 254 11.11 14.65 1.08
C LEU A 254 10.32 13.63 0.25
N LEU A 255 9.52 14.11 -0.71
CA LEU A 255 8.71 13.25 -1.57
C LEU A 255 9.59 12.38 -2.48
N LEU A 256 10.69 12.93 -3.01
CA LEU A 256 11.65 12.20 -3.83
C LEU A 256 12.37 11.10 -3.06
N VAL A 257 12.80 11.39 -1.83
CA VAL A 257 13.43 10.39 -0.94
C VAL A 257 12.44 9.27 -0.64
N TRP A 258 11.21 9.61 -0.23
CA TRP A 258 10.16 8.63 0.06
C TRP A 258 9.83 7.76 -1.16
N TRP A 259 9.66 8.38 -2.32
CA TRP A 259 9.42 7.67 -3.59
C TRP A 259 10.60 6.76 -3.98
N GLY A 260 11.83 7.25 -3.84
CA GLY A 260 13.05 6.52 -4.14
C GLY A 260 13.21 5.28 -3.27
N MET A 261 12.89 5.37 -1.97
CA MET A 261 12.89 4.23 -1.05
C MET A 261 11.91 3.13 -1.49
N GLY A 262 10.67 3.50 -1.83
CA GLY A 262 9.69 2.53 -2.34
C GLY A 262 10.12 1.88 -3.65
N ARG A 263 10.79 2.63 -4.52
CA ARG A 263 11.30 2.12 -5.80
C ARG A 263 12.51 1.20 -5.63
N ALA A 264 13.37 1.48 -4.65
CA ALA A 264 14.48 0.60 -4.28
C ALA A 264 13.97 -0.74 -3.72
N GLU A 265 12.95 -0.70 -2.86
CA GLU A 265 12.26 -1.89 -2.34
C GLU A 265 11.74 -2.77 -3.50
N ASP A 266 10.97 -2.17 -4.43
CA ASP A 266 10.43 -2.88 -5.60
C ASP A 266 11.53 -3.45 -6.51
N TRP A 267 12.65 -2.74 -6.66
CA TRP A 267 13.77 -3.18 -7.50
C TRP A 267 14.52 -4.36 -6.87
N LEU A 268 14.84 -4.27 -5.57
CA LEU A 268 15.54 -5.32 -4.83
C LEU A 268 14.72 -6.62 -4.78
N ARG A 269 13.40 -6.55 -4.75
CA ARG A 269 12.57 -7.77 -4.81
C ARG A 269 12.59 -8.47 -6.16
N ARG A 270 12.64 -7.70 -7.26
CA ARG A 270 12.61 -8.25 -8.61
C ARG A 270 13.98 -8.76 -9.10
N HIS A 271 15.05 -8.12 -8.65
CA HIS A 271 16.41 -8.38 -9.14
C HIS A 271 17.38 -8.82 -8.04
N GLY A 272 16.92 -8.88 -6.80
CA GLY A 272 17.71 -9.30 -5.66
C GLY A 272 18.08 -10.77 -5.71
N ARG A 273 19.13 -11.13 -4.97
CA ARG A 273 19.68 -12.49 -4.95
C ARG A 273 19.22 -13.29 -3.75
N SER A 274 19.19 -12.67 -2.58
CA SER A 274 18.76 -13.29 -1.32
C SER A 274 18.13 -12.26 -0.40
N GLN A 275 17.30 -12.73 0.53
CA GLN A 275 16.65 -11.86 1.51
C GLN A 275 17.66 -11.03 2.32
N ALA A 276 18.75 -11.64 2.79
CA ALA A 276 19.79 -10.97 3.56
C ALA A 276 20.53 -9.89 2.74
N ALA A 277 20.88 -10.20 1.49
CA ALA A 277 21.53 -9.24 0.61
C ALA A 277 20.60 -8.04 0.29
N ASN A 278 19.30 -8.30 0.10
CA ASN A 278 18.32 -7.25 -0.11
C ASN A 278 18.15 -6.37 1.11
N TRP A 279 18.16 -6.92 2.32
CA TRP A 279 18.17 -6.14 3.56
C TRP A 279 19.39 -5.23 3.67
N ALA A 280 20.58 -5.72 3.34
CA ALA A 280 21.79 -4.91 3.33
C ALA A 280 21.70 -3.77 2.30
N GLY A 281 21.25 -4.07 1.08
CA GLY A 281 21.04 -3.09 0.03
C GLY A 281 20.01 -2.03 0.40
N TYR A 282 18.89 -2.43 1.01
CA TYR A 282 17.87 -1.51 1.49
C TYR A 282 18.38 -0.65 2.66
N GLY A 283 19.17 -1.23 3.57
CA GLY A 283 19.85 -0.50 4.64
C GLY A 283 20.75 0.62 4.11
N PHE A 284 21.52 0.35 3.05
CA PHE A 284 22.32 1.38 2.37
C PHE A 284 21.44 2.52 1.81
N VAL A 285 20.31 2.20 1.18
CA VAL A 285 19.36 3.20 0.68
C VAL A 285 18.79 4.05 1.81
N VAL A 286 18.48 3.46 2.96
CA VAL A 286 18.00 4.20 4.15
C VAL A 286 19.08 5.15 4.68
N VAL A 287 20.34 4.72 4.75
CA VAL A 287 21.45 5.58 5.18
C VAL A 287 21.67 6.73 4.20
N LEU A 288 21.62 6.45 2.89
CA LEU A 288 21.72 7.47 1.85
C LEU A 288 20.56 8.48 1.93
N ALA A 289 19.33 8.00 2.14
CA ALA A 289 18.16 8.83 2.35
C ALA A 289 18.35 9.76 3.55
N PHE A 290 18.85 9.24 4.67
CA PHE A 290 19.15 10.06 5.84
C PHE A 290 20.20 11.13 5.54
N PHE A 291 21.27 10.78 4.82
CA PHE A 291 22.31 11.73 4.42
C PHE A 291 21.77 12.84 3.51
N ILE A 292 20.92 12.52 2.53
CA ILE A 292 20.25 13.51 1.66
C ILE A 292 19.36 14.45 2.49
N LEU A 293 18.62 13.90 3.47
CA LEU A 293 17.77 14.70 4.36
C LEU A 293 18.57 15.61 5.30
N GLN A 294 19.78 15.21 5.71
CA GLN A 294 20.68 16.07 6.48
C GLN A 294 21.27 17.19 5.61
N LEU A 295 21.77 16.85 4.40
CA LEU A 295 22.26 17.85 3.46
C LEU A 295 21.20 18.88 3.08
N ARG A 296 19.93 18.47 2.97
CA ARG A 296 18.80 19.37 2.76
C ARG A 296 18.75 20.49 3.80
N ASN A 297 18.99 20.18 5.08
CA ASN A 297 18.99 21.18 6.15
C ASN A 297 20.21 22.13 6.08
N SER A 298 21.24 21.77 5.33
CA SER A 298 22.43 22.62 5.10
C SER A 298 22.33 23.49 3.84
N ILE A 299 21.49 23.11 2.88
CA ILE A 299 21.38 23.76 1.55
C ILE A 299 20.20 24.74 1.49
N PHE A 300 19.11 24.49 2.22
CA PHE A 300 17.87 25.27 2.19
C PHE A 300 17.61 25.99 3.51
#